data_AF-A0A9W5TDE6-F1
#
_entry.id   AF-A0A9W5TDE6-F1
#
_cell.length_a   1.000
_cell.length_b   1.000
_cell.length_c   1.000
_cell.angle_alpha   90.00
_cell.angle_beta   90.00
_cell.angle_gamma   90.00
#
_symmetry.space_group_name_H-M   'P 1'
#
loop_
_entity.id
_entity.type
_entity.pdbx_description
1 polymer ?
#
loop_
_entity_poly.entity_id
_entity_poly.type
_entity_poly.pdbx_seq_one_letter_code
_entity_poly.pdbx_strand_id
1 'polypeptide(L)'
;MRSMLTTKNLAISFEEADYFPWEPRHAGGASRCQLSSDIDYPDFLYALADYYSCDIYDLADTPLYMFDNRLFYSVEETVTTRQIFPNSSTLSDECTLTKVAAHCPTYLVYAECVYSLYIKDSTAVANIVLPEFAPTGTFDETFTRYLQRVKNSISSLLDETVTQLCRFVNTACSSLHPQFKGSAEFRAQHICSMFDVFTPLGPFETLYDLGLPSEDLDALKEFDSEQYEQLFYGTTDVVYSPLGVPIGNGMNSMQRLSSYYAELCERRCGYIIKLSMMTDKGTNLSVHGRIRQLRICGKIQAMCDECDACTELGISRSK
;
A
#
# COMPACT_ATOMS: atom_id res chain seq x y z
N MET A 1 -6.91 -22.61 1.03
CA MET A 1 -6.45 -21.36 0.39
C MET A 1 -7.27 -20.13 0.80
N ARG A 2 -8.47 -19.86 0.26
CA ARG A 2 -9.31 -18.71 0.67
C ARG A 2 -9.47 -18.60 2.20
N SER A 3 -9.92 -19.64 2.89
CA SER A 3 -10.14 -19.59 4.35
C SER A 3 -8.87 -19.34 5.19
N MET A 4 -7.67 -19.70 4.72
CA MET A 4 -6.39 -19.47 5.42
C MET A 4 -5.84 -18.06 5.20
N LEU A 5 -6.19 -17.42 4.08
CA LEU A 5 -5.81 -16.04 3.76
C LEU A 5 -6.84 -15.04 4.35
N THR A 6 -8.13 -15.41 4.35
CA THR A 6 -9.19 -14.65 5.04
C THR A 6 -8.98 -14.64 6.56
N THR A 7 -8.45 -15.72 7.16
CA THR A 7 -8.09 -15.74 8.60
C THR A 7 -6.88 -14.87 8.95
N LYS A 8 -6.15 -14.37 7.95
CA LYS A 8 -5.00 -13.45 8.14
C LYS A 8 -5.31 -11.99 7.80
N ASN A 9 -6.58 -11.62 7.55
CA ASN A 9 -6.99 -10.26 7.16
C ASN A 9 -6.16 -9.66 6.01
N LEU A 10 -5.87 -10.50 5.00
CA LEU A 10 -5.05 -10.08 3.87
C LEU A 10 -5.93 -9.42 2.80
N ALA A 11 -5.64 -8.16 2.50
CA ALA A 11 -6.32 -7.36 1.48
C ALA A 11 -5.80 -7.70 0.06
N ILE A 12 -5.77 -8.99 -0.28
CA ILE A 12 -5.32 -9.47 -1.59
C ILE A 12 -6.56 -9.61 -2.49
N SER A 13 -6.50 -9.08 -3.71
CA SER A 13 -7.43 -9.52 -4.77
C SER A 13 -7.12 -10.98 -5.08
N PHE A 14 -8.05 -11.87 -4.75
CA PHE A 14 -7.90 -13.34 -4.86
C PHE A 14 -7.48 -13.84 -6.25
N GLU A 15 -7.59 -13.00 -7.28
CA GLU A 15 -7.33 -13.33 -8.67
C GLU A 15 -5.84 -13.57 -8.95
N GLU A 16 -4.92 -12.90 -8.26
CA GLU A 16 -3.46 -13.10 -8.43
C GLU A 16 -3.01 -14.54 -8.06
N ALA A 17 -3.62 -15.11 -7.02
CA ALA A 17 -3.29 -16.48 -6.58
C ALA A 17 -3.78 -17.56 -7.56
N ASP A 18 -4.82 -17.26 -8.34
CA ASP A 18 -5.40 -18.17 -9.33
C ASP A 18 -4.58 -18.19 -10.64
N TYR A 19 -3.70 -17.22 -10.86
CA TYR A 19 -2.74 -17.22 -11.99
C TYR A 19 -1.44 -17.97 -11.70
N PHE A 20 -1.20 -18.39 -10.45
CA PHE A 20 -0.03 -19.22 -10.19
C PHE A 20 -0.21 -20.60 -10.86
N PRO A 21 0.79 -21.09 -11.60
CA PRO A 21 0.72 -22.42 -12.18
C PRO A 21 0.44 -23.46 -11.10
N TRP A 22 -0.46 -24.40 -11.40
CA TRP A 22 -0.81 -25.48 -10.49
C TRP A 22 0.39 -26.39 -10.26
N GLU A 23 0.85 -26.49 -9.01
CA GLU A 23 1.95 -27.37 -8.63
C GLU A 23 1.40 -28.72 -8.10
N PRO A 24 1.70 -29.86 -8.76
CA PRO A 24 1.26 -31.16 -8.29
C PRO A 24 1.84 -31.47 -6.91
N ARG A 25 1.04 -32.10 -6.05
CA ARG A 25 1.41 -32.41 -4.65
C ARG A 25 2.67 -33.29 -4.47
N HIS A 26 3.29 -33.82 -5.52
CA HIS A 26 4.38 -34.78 -5.41
C HIS A 26 5.58 -34.57 -6.34
N ALA A 27 6.75 -34.80 -5.72
CA ALA A 27 8.11 -34.92 -6.24
C ALA A 27 8.87 -33.61 -6.55
N GLY A 28 9.44 -33.00 -5.51
CA GLY A 28 10.50 -31.99 -5.58
C GLY A 28 10.20 -30.83 -4.64
N GLY A 29 11.00 -30.68 -3.57
CA GLY A 29 10.72 -29.78 -2.44
C GLY A 29 10.79 -28.28 -2.75
N ALA A 30 11.04 -27.45 -1.72
CA ALA A 30 11.06 -25.98 -1.78
C ALA A 30 11.86 -25.38 -2.96
N SER A 31 12.92 -26.06 -3.41
CA SER A 31 13.72 -25.65 -4.58
C SER A 31 12.96 -25.65 -5.90
N ARG A 32 11.90 -26.47 -6.06
CA ARG A 32 11.05 -26.49 -7.27
C ARG A 32 10.06 -25.34 -7.28
N CYS A 33 9.52 -24.98 -6.11
CA CYS A 33 8.69 -23.79 -5.93
C CYS A 33 9.46 -22.51 -6.22
N GLN A 34 10.73 -22.46 -5.81
CA GLN A 34 11.62 -21.35 -6.12
C GLN A 34 11.91 -21.26 -7.62
N LEU A 35 12.29 -22.38 -8.27
CA LEU A 35 12.52 -22.42 -9.72
C LEU A 35 11.29 -22.02 -10.56
N SER A 36 10.09 -22.36 -10.11
CA SER A 36 8.82 -21.99 -10.75
C SER A 36 8.45 -20.52 -10.52
N SER A 37 8.96 -19.91 -9.43
CA SER A 37 8.90 -18.46 -9.24
C SER A 37 9.84 -17.79 -10.24
N ASP A 38 11.10 -18.21 -10.34
CA ASP A 38 12.08 -17.61 -11.28
C ASP A 38 11.63 -17.64 -12.77
N ILE A 39 10.73 -18.55 -13.14
CA ILE A 39 10.23 -18.73 -14.52
C ILE A 39 8.93 -17.95 -14.80
N ASP A 40 7.99 -17.89 -13.85
CA ASP A 40 6.63 -17.35 -14.08
C ASP A 40 6.34 -16.04 -13.33
N TYR A 41 7.32 -15.56 -12.56
CA TYR A 41 7.31 -14.30 -11.82
C TYR A 41 8.13 -13.30 -12.63
N PRO A 42 7.57 -12.22 -13.23
CA PRO A 42 6.20 -11.89 -13.60
C PRO A 42 6.09 -11.19 -14.99
N ASP A 43 5.37 -11.74 -15.97
CA ASP A 43 5.15 -11.01 -17.25
C ASP A 43 4.45 -9.65 -17.05
N PHE A 44 3.52 -9.55 -16.10
CA PHE A 44 2.75 -8.32 -15.88
C PHE A 44 3.51 -7.24 -15.09
N LEU A 45 4.19 -7.60 -13.99
CA LEU A 45 4.96 -6.63 -13.21
C LEU A 45 6.28 -6.28 -13.92
N TYR A 46 6.89 -7.20 -14.69
CA TYR A 46 7.96 -6.83 -15.62
C TYR A 46 7.44 -5.95 -16.76
N ALA A 47 6.24 -6.20 -17.30
CA ALA A 47 5.63 -5.27 -18.26
C ALA A 47 5.34 -3.89 -17.65
N LEU A 48 4.93 -3.80 -16.38
CA LEU A 48 4.75 -2.53 -15.66
C LEU A 48 6.10 -1.84 -15.42
N ALA A 49 7.11 -2.59 -14.97
CA ALA A 49 8.49 -2.16 -14.80
C ALA A 49 9.07 -1.60 -16.09
N ASP A 50 8.96 -2.33 -17.20
CA ASP A 50 9.38 -1.89 -18.53
C ASP A 50 8.61 -0.65 -18.98
N TYR A 51 7.28 -0.66 -18.84
CA TYR A 51 6.41 0.44 -19.26
C TYR A 51 6.71 1.74 -18.51
N TYR A 52 7.00 1.67 -17.21
CA TYR A 52 7.31 2.82 -16.37
C TYR A 52 8.82 3.05 -16.18
N SER A 53 9.67 2.30 -16.91
CA SER A 53 11.13 2.38 -16.87
C SER A 53 11.74 2.16 -15.47
N CYS A 54 11.12 1.30 -14.68
CA CYS A 54 11.60 0.83 -13.39
C CYS A 54 12.19 -0.58 -13.51
N ASP A 55 13.50 -0.69 -13.73
CA ASP A 55 14.17 -2.00 -13.79
C ASP A 55 14.19 -2.65 -12.39
N ILE A 56 13.37 -3.68 -12.22
CA ILE A 56 13.27 -4.51 -11.00
C ILE A 56 13.81 -5.94 -11.22
N TYR A 57 14.35 -6.25 -12.41
CA TYR A 57 14.73 -7.61 -12.80
C TYR A 57 15.81 -8.21 -11.90
N ASP A 58 16.76 -7.39 -11.42
CA ASP A 58 17.81 -7.84 -10.49
C ASP A 58 17.32 -8.03 -9.04
N LEU A 59 16.06 -7.66 -8.73
CA LEU A 59 15.61 -7.38 -7.36
C LEU A 59 14.45 -8.28 -6.89
N ALA A 60 13.74 -8.94 -7.80
CA ALA A 60 12.64 -9.85 -7.47
C ALA A 60 13.08 -11.01 -6.55
N ASP A 61 14.35 -11.42 -6.66
CA ASP A 61 14.93 -12.56 -5.90
C ASP A 61 15.97 -12.14 -4.84
N THR A 62 16.15 -10.83 -4.62
CA THR A 62 17.18 -10.32 -3.70
C THR A 62 16.60 -10.17 -2.28
N PRO A 63 17.18 -10.81 -1.24
CA PRO A 63 16.73 -10.65 0.15
C PRO A 63 16.86 -9.20 0.66
N LEU A 64 15.95 -8.72 1.53
CA LEU A 64 15.93 -7.32 1.98
C LEU A 64 17.26 -6.80 2.55
N TYR A 65 18.02 -7.64 3.27
CA TYR A 65 19.33 -7.26 3.84
C TYR A 65 20.43 -7.08 2.79
N MET A 66 20.21 -7.51 1.54
CA MET A 66 21.09 -7.24 0.41
C MET A 66 20.71 -5.95 -0.34
N PHE A 67 19.61 -5.28 0.05
CA PHE A 67 19.27 -3.93 -0.43
C PHE A 67 19.98 -2.82 0.37
N ASP A 68 21.04 -3.14 1.11
CA ASP A 68 21.89 -2.13 1.75
C ASP A 68 22.31 -1.07 0.72
N ASN A 69 22.04 0.20 1.04
CA ASN A 69 22.20 1.39 0.18
C ASN A 69 21.19 1.57 -0.97
N ARG A 70 20.18 0.70 -1.11
CA ARG A 70 19.13 0.82 -2.15
C ARG A 70 17.76 1.20 -1.60
N LEU A 71 17.46 0.85 -0.35
CA LEU A 71 16.31 1.40 0.38
C LEU A 71 16.71 2.72 1.03
N PHE A 72 15.77 3.67 1.12
CA PHE A 72 16.03 4.93 1.83
C PHE A 72 16.20 4.76 3.34
N TYR A 73 15.93 3.56 3.86
CA TYR A 73 15.87 3.28 5.30
C TYR A 73 16.57 1.97 5.63
N SER A 74 17.21 1.93 6.80
CA SER A 74 17.83 0.72 7.35
C SER A 74 16.77 -0.24 7.88
N VAL A 75 16.86 -1.52 7.52
CA VAL A 75 16.05 -2.58 8.13
C VAL A 75 16.67 -2.95 9.48
N GLU A 76 15.89 -2.86 10.57
CA GLU A 76 16.38 -3.08 11.93
C GLU A 76 16.84 -4.52 12.20
N GLU A 77 16.19 -5.50 11.57
CA GLU A 77 16.58 -6.91 11.64
C GLU A 77 16.92 -7.45 10.24
N THR A 78 18.22 -7.62 9.98
CA THR A 78 18.66 -8.46 8.87
C THR A 78 18.36 -9.92 9.22
N VAL A 79 17.44 -10.56 8.50
CA VAL A 79 17.21 -12.01 8.68
C VAL A 79 18.51 -12.74 8.31
N THR A 80 19.23 -13.20 9.33
CA THR A 80 20.47 -13.96 9.17
C THR A 80 20.14 -15.24 8.40
N THR A 81 20.70 -15.34 7.20
CA THR A 81 20.53 -16.42 6.23
C THR A 81 20.33 -17.83 6.81
N ARG A 82 19.39 -18.56 6.21
CA ARG A 82 18.93 -19.96 6.45
C ARG A 82 17.73 -20.08 7.38
N GLN A 83 16.56 -19.82 6.80
CA GLN A 83 15.33 -20.38 7.33
C GLN A 83 15.32 -21.88 7.10
N ILE A 84 15.22 -22.62 8.21
CA ILE A 84 14.83 -24.02 8.19
C ILE A 84 13.34 -24.02 7.84
N PHE A 85 13.02 -24.29 6.58
CA PHE A 85 11.66 -24.58 6.17
C PHE A 85 11.20 -25.84 6.92
N PRO A 86 10.02 -25.83 7.58
CA PRO A 86 9.53 -27.01 8.28
C PRO A 86 9.37 -28.19 7.32
N ASN A 87 9.74 -29.40 7.77
CA ASN A 87 9.61 -30.65 7.02
C ASN A 87 8.15 -30.83 6.56
N SER A 88 7.86 -30.70 5.25
CA SER A 88 6.48 -30.64 4.77
C SER A 88 6.04 -31.86 3.96
N SER A 89 5.05 -32.56 4.49
CA SER A 89 4.18 -33.50 3.78
C SER A 89 2.93 -32.80 3.19
N THR A 90 2.86 -31.47 3.26
CA THR A 90 1.75 -30.62 2.81
C THR A 90 2.26 -29.45 1.96
N LEU A 91 2.84 -29.75 0.80
CA LEU A 91 3.59 -28.81 -0.04
C LEU A 91 2.73 -27.87 -0.94
N SER A 92 1.47 -28.19 -1.25
CA SER A 92 0.69 -27.37 -2.22
C SER A 92 0.41 -25.95 -1.71
N ASP A 93 0.04 -25.83 -0.45
CA ASP A 93 -0.38 -24.54 0.13
C ASP A 93 0.85 -23.70 0.54
N GLU A 94 1.98 -24.35 0.87
CA GLU A 94 3.25 -23.68 1.19
C GLU A 94 3.92 -23.05 -0.04
N CYS A 95 3.80 -23.68 -1.21
CA CYS A 95 4.37 -23.17 -2.45
C CYS A 95 3.72 -21.86 -2.89
N THR A 96 2.38 -21.82 -2.91
CA THR A 96 1.60 -20.61 -3.21
C THR A 96 1.88 -19.51 -2.19
N LEU A 97 1.95 -19.82 -0.89
CA LEU A 97 2.29 -18.82 0.13
C LEU A 97 3.71 -18.27 -0.04
N THR A 98 4.66 -19.11 -0.46
CA THR A 98 6.04 -18.67 -0.74
C THR A 98 6.08 -17.75 -1.96
N LYS A 99 5.38 -18.10 -3.04
CA LYS A 99 5.22 -17.25 -4.23
C LYS A 99 4.57 -15.91 -3.87
N VAL A 100 3.49 -15.92 -3.08
CA VAL A 100 2.85 -14.68 -2.63
C VAL A 100 3.80 -13.85 -1.75
N ALA A 101 4.54 -14.48 -0.84
CA ALA A 101 5.47 -13.80 0.06
C ALA A 101 6.64 -13.12 -0.68
N ALA A 102 7.10 -13.67 -1.81
CA ALA A 102 8.16 -13.07 -2.60
C ALA A 102 7.76 -11.72 -3.23
N HIS A 103 6.47 -11.34 -3.25
CA HIS A 103 6.03 -10.07 -3.83
C HIS A 103 6.37 -8.91 -2.89
N CYS A 104 6.55 -9.20 -1.60
CA CYS A 104 6.84 -8.22 -0.57
C CYS A 104 8.07 -7.33 -0.85
N PRO A 105 9.28 -7.89 -1.04
CA PRO A 105 10.44 -7.08 -1.41
C PRO A 105 10.26 -6.41 -2.78
N THR A 106 9.70 -7.12 -3.76
CA THR A 106 9.53 -6.64 -5.14
C THR A 106 8.61 -5.41 -5.23
N TYR A 107 7.47 -5.44 -4.57
CA TYR A 107 6.50 -4.33 -4.53
C TYR A 107 7.05 -3.12 -3.79
N LEU A 108 7.78 -3.34 -2.69
CA LEU A 108 8.46 -2.27 -1.98
C LEU A 108 9.51 -1.59 -2.87
N VAL A 109 10.35 -2.38 -3.56
CA VAL A 109 11.38 -1.86 -4.47
C VAL A 109 10.77 -1.11 -5.65
N TYR A 110 9.68 -1.62 -6.24
CA TYR A 110 8.99 -0.93 -7.31
C TYR A 110 8.48 0.44 -6.86
N ALA A 111 7.88 0.54 -5.67
CA ALA A 111 7.44 1.80 -5.10
C ALA A 111 8.61 2.78 -4.86
N GLU A 112 9.77 2.27 -4.41
CA GLU A 112 10.99 3.07 -4.23
C GLU A 112 11.51 3.64 -5.56
N CYS A 113 11.47 2.81 -6.62
CA CYS A 113 11.82 3.25 -7.96
C CYS A 113 10.90 4.37 -8.46
N VAL A 114 9.57 4.18 -8.35
CA VAL A 114 8.61 5.20 -8.79
C VAL A 114 8.80 6.50 -8.02
N TYR A 115 8.99 6.43 -6.71
CA TYR A 115 9.28 7.63 -5.93
C TYR A 115 10.58 8.30 -6.39
N SER A 116 11.64 7.55 -6.63
CA SER A 116 12.93 8.10 -7.07
C SER A 116 12.82 8.81 -8.42
N LEU A 117 12.25 8.14 -9.42
CA LEU A 117 12.16 8.65 -10.79
C LEU A 117 11.21 9.84 -10.91
N TYR A 118 10.05 9.76 -10.26
CA TYR A 118 8.97 10.69 -10.52
C TYR A 118 8.73 11.69 -9.39
N ILE A 119 9.17 11.44 -8.16
CA ILE A 119 8.80 12.30 -7.01
C ILE A 119 10.03 12.98 -6.43
N LYS A 120 11.08 12.23 -6.11
CA LYS A 120 12.30 12.70 -5.43
C LYS A 120 13.03 13.79 -6.20
N ASP A 121 13.12 13.66 -7.52
CA ASP A 121 13.89 14.57 -8.38
C ASP A 121 13.00 15.47 -9.23
N SER A 122 11.67 15.37 -9.10
CA SER A 122 10.74 16.23 -9.83
C SER A 122 10.81 17.69 -9.38
N THR A 123 10.80 18.59 -10.35
CA THR A 123 10.71 20.04 -10.16
C THR A 123 9.28 20.56 -10.15
N ALA A 124 8.30 19.72 -10.50
CA ALA A 124 6.90 20.12 -10.59
C ALA A 124 6.27 20.09 -9.19
N VAL A 125 5.94 21.26 -8.65
CA VAL A 125 5.45 21.41 -7.28
C VAL A 125 3.98 21.83 -7.27
N ALA A 126 3.14 21.06 -6.59
CA ALA A 126 1.84 21.44 -6.06
C ALA A 126 2.02 22.07 -4.67
N ASN A 127 1.29 23.14 -4.42
CA ASN A 127 1.36 23.86 -3.15
C ASN A 127 0.39 23.24 -2.14
N ILE A 128 0.81 22.21 -1.41
CA ILE A 128 0.03 21.62 -0.32
C ILE A 128 0.72 21.94 1.00
N VAL A 129 -0.04 22.51 1.93
CA VAL A 129 0.45 22.85 3.26
C VAL A 129 -0.32 22.02 4.30
N LEU A 130 0.43 21.27 5.11
CA LEU A 130 -0.09 20.56 6.27
C LEU A 130 -0.07 21.49 7.50
N PRO A 131 -1.03 21.36 8.44
CA PRO A 131 -1.02 22.14 9.68
C PRO A 131 0.20 21.81 10.57
N GLU A 132 0.58 22.75 11.44
CA GLU A 132 1.79 22.75 12.29
C GLU A 132 1.91 21.59 13.31
N PHE A 133 1.01 20.62 13.29
CA PHE A 133 1.08 19.42 14.12
C PHE A 133 1.89 18.28 13.46
N ALA A 134 2.46 18.51 12.29
CA ALA A 134 3.33 17.55 11.61
C ALA A 134 4.68 17.42 12.36
N PRO A 135 5.12 16.20 12.74
CA PRO A 135 6.36 16.01 13.50
C PRO A 135 7.62 16.43 12.72
N THR A 136 8.68 16.71 13.47
CA THR A 136 9.98 17.23 13.00
C THR A 136 10.97 16.11 12.64
N GLY A 137 10.59 15.24 11.69
CA GLY A 137 11.40 14.10 11.26
C GLY A 137 11.63 14.00 9.75
N THR A 138 12.69 13.29 9.34
CA THR A 138 13.06 13.07 7.92
C THR A 138 11.97 12.38 7.10
N PHE A 139 11.18 11.49 7.71
CA PHE A 139 10.05 10.86 7.03
C PHE A 139 8.93 11.87 6.71
N ASP A 140 8.64 12.80 7.62
CA ASP A 140 7.61 13.82 7.41
C ASP A 140 8.04 14.86 6.37
N GLU A 141 9.34 15.17 6.28
CA GLU A 141 9.90 15.94 5.16
C GLU A 141 9.73 15.20 3.82
N THR A 142 9.96 13.89 3.83
CA THR A 142 9.81 13.03 2.65
C THR A 142 8.35 12.93 2.21
N PHE A 143 7.42 12.81 3.17
CA PHE A 143 5.99 12.81 2.89
C PHE A 143 5.49 14.18 2.41
N THR A 144 5.99 15.27 2.99
CA THR A 144 5.68 16.64 2.53
C THR A 144 6.14 16.83 1.09
N ARG A 145 7.36 16.37 0.75
CA ARG A 145 7.89 16.37 -0.62
C ARG A 145 7.01 15.55 -1.56
N TYR A 146 6.56 14.36 -1.11
CA TYR A 146 5.62 13.53 -1.85
C TYR A 146 4.34 14.30 -2.18
N LEU A 147 3.65 14.85 -1.18
CA LEU A 147 2.41 15.61 -1.37
C LEU A 147 2.59 16.79 -2.33
N GLN A 148 3.70 17.49 -2.19
CA GLN A 148 4.06 18.62 -3.01
C GLN A 148 4.34 18.26 -4.45
N ARG A 149 4.52 17.00 -4.85
CA ARG A 149 4.98 16.68 -6.22
C ARG A 149 4.10 15.68 -6.93
N VAL A 150 3.44 14.80 -6.18
CA VAL A 150 2.70 13.65 -6.72
C VAL A 150 1.74 14.02 -7.84
N LYS A 151 0.91 15.06 -7.67
CA LYS A 151 -0.11 15.50 -8.65
C LYS A 151 0.46 15.77 -10.04
N ASN A 152 1.61 16.44 -10.09
CA ASN A 152 2.18 16.94 -11.33
C ASN A 152 3.30 16.06 -11.88
N SER A 153 3.67 14.99 -11.16
CA SER A 153 4.85 14.21 -11.50
C SER A 153 4.57 12.75 -11.79
N ILE A 154 3.43 12.21 -11.34
CA ILE A 154 2.95 10.87 -11.73
C ILE A 154 1.51 10.93 -12.24
N SER A 155 1.15 10.00 -13.12
CA SER A 155 -0.25 9.84 -13.56
C SER A 155 -1.08 9.23 -12.42
N SER A 156 -2.38 9.55 -12.37
CA SER A 156 -3.31 8.95 -11.39
C SER A 156 -3.32 7.43 -11.47
N LEU A 157 -3.14 6.86 -12.67
CA LEU A 157 -3.05 5.41 -12.85
C LEU A 157 -1.82 4.80 -12.19
N LEU A 158 -0.66 5.43 -12.36
CA LEU A 158 0.57 4.98 -11.71
C LEU A 158 0.49 5.14 -10.18
N ASP A 159 -0.04 6.27 -9.68
CA ASP A 159 -0.21 6.46 -8.23
C ASP A 159 -1.12 5.39 -7.61
N GLU A 160 -2.27 5.12 -8.21
CA GLU A 160 -3.19 4.10 -7.70
C GLU A 160 -2.60 2.70 -7.83
N THR A 161 -1.81 2.45 -8.88
CA THR A 161 -1.09 1.17 -9.02
C THR A 161 -0.12 0.96 -7.86
N VAL A 162 0.75 1.93 -7.59
CA VAL A 162 1.71 1.84 -6.49
C VAL A 162 1.01 1.82 -5.14
N THR A 163 -0.11 2.53 -4.98
CA THR A 163 -0.93 2.49 -3.76
C THR A 163 -1.43 1.08 -3.46
N GLN A 164 -1.93 0.33 -4.46
CA GLN A 164 -2.36 -1.06 -4.25
C GLN A 164 -1.19 -2.01 -3.93
N LEU A 165 -0.05 -1.85 -4.60
CA LEU A 165 1.16 -2.62 -4.29
C LEU A 165 1.63 -2.36 -2.85
N CYS A 166 1.63 -1.10 -2.44
CA CYS A 166 2.01 -0.71 -1.09
C CYS A 166 1.03 -1.14 -0.02
N ARG A 167 -0.27 -1.20 -0.35
CA ARG A 167 -1.28 -1.83 0.50
C ARG A 167 -0.99 -3.30 0.75
N PHE A 168 -0.56 -4.04 -0.27
CA PHE A 168 -0.11 -5.42 -0.09
C PHE A 168 1.08 -5.48 0.87
N VAL A 169 2.08 -4.60 0.69
CA VAL A 169 3.25 -4.52 1.57
C VAL A 169 2.83 -4.24 3.02
N ASN A 170 1.97 -3.25 3.23
CA ASN A 170 1.52 -2.83 4.55
C ASN A 170 0.66 -3.87 5.27
N THR A 171 -0.21 -4.59 4.55
CA THR A 171 -1.17 -5.55 5.15
C THR A 171 -0.62 -6.97 5.26
N ALA A 172 0.08 -7.45 4.22
CA ALA A 172 0.36 -8.87 4.07
C ALA A 172 1.77 -9.26 4.49
N CYS A 173 2.76 -8.41 4.22
CA CYS A 173 4.15 -8.82 4.29
C CYS A 173 4.63 -9.13 5.70
N SER A 174 4.12 -8.45 6.73
CA SER A 174 4.45 -8.79 8.13
C SER A 174 4.04 -10.23 8.52
N SER A 175 3.03 -10.77 7.85
CA SER A 175 2.42 -12.08 8.15
C SER A 175 2.86 -13.19 7.19
N LEU A 176 3.45 -12.82 6.06
CA LEU A 176 3.85 -13.72 4.97
C LEU A 176 5.37 -13.79 4.82
N HIS A 177 6.07 -12.68 5.05
CA HIS A 177 7.50 -12.57 4.78
C HIS A 177 8.31 -12.33 6.07
N PRO A 178 9.26 -13.21 6.41
CA PRO A 178 10.01 -13.16 7.66
C PRO A 178 10.76 -11.84 7.91
N GLN A 179 11.28 -11.22 6.86
CA GLN A 179 12.02 -9.95 6.97
C GLN A 179 11.10 -8.76 7.31
N PHE A 180 9.81 -8.89 7.07
CA PHE A 180 8.82 -7.88 7.45
C PHE A 180 8.18 -8.19 8.81
N LYS A 181 8.50 -9.34 9.42
CA LYS A 181 8.00 -9.71 10.73
C LYS A 181 8.58 -8.76 11.78
N GLY A 182 7.74 -8.17 12.63
CA GLY A 182 8.18 -7.23 13.66
C GLY A 182 8.64 -5.86 13.12
N SER A 183 8.53 -5.61 11.81
CA SER A 183 9.03 -4.40 11.15
C SER A 183 8.10 -3.18 11.28
N ALA A 184 7.35 -3.02 12.38
CA ALA A 184 6.35 -1.96 12.50
C ALA A 184 6.95 -0.54 12.36
N GLU A 185 8.10 -0.31 12.98
CA GLU A 185 8.83 0.97 12.88
C GLU A 185 9.35 1.22 11.47
N PHE A 186 9.95 0.21 10.85
CA PHE A 186 10.37 0.25 9.45
C PHE A 186 9.19 0.54 8.50
N ARG A 187 8.06 -0.15 8.67
CA ARG A 187 6.85 0.09 7.86
C ARG A 187 6.37 1.53 8.01
N ALA A 188 6.37 2.08 9.21
CA ALA A 188 5.98 3.47 9.44
C ALA A 188 6.87 4.50 8.72
N GLN A 189 8.08 4.11 8.31
CA GLN A 189 9.08 4.99 7.73
C GLN A 189 9.41 4.69 6.26
N HIS A 190 9.01 3.56 5.68
CA HIS A 190 9.35 3.25 4.28
C HIS A 190 8.41 3.91 3.27
N ILE A 191 8.79 3.89 1.98
CA ILE A 191 8.06 4.56 0.90
C ILE A 191 6.58 4.18 0.80
N CYS A 192 6.25 2.92 1.10
CA CYS A 192 4.89 2.44 0.96
C CYS A 192 3.88 3.05 1.94
N SER A 193 4.36 3.66 3.04
CA SER A 193 3.51 4.41 3.97
C SER A 193 3.18 5.83 3.50
N MET A 194 3.79 6.27 2.39
CA MET A 194 3.47 7.54 1.72
C MET A 194 2.52 7.32 0.54
N PHE A 195 2.71 6.25 -0.23
CA PHE A 195 1.77 5.88 -1.29
C PHE A 195 0.46 5.36 -0.70
N ASP A 196 0.51 4.48 0.30
CA ASP A 196 -0.67 3.96 0.97
C ASP A 196 -0.79 4.55 2.38
N VAL A 197 -1.35 5.75 2.43
CA VAL A 197 -1.72 6.44 3.68
C VAL A 197 -3.04 5.94 4.27
N PHE A 198 -3.76 5.08 3.54
CA PHE A 198 -5.09 4.63 3.90
C PHE A 198 -5.03 3.40 4.80
N THR A 199 -4.08 2.48 4.58
CA THR A 199 -3.93 1.32 5.46
C THR A 199 -3.41 1.69 6.84
N PRO A 200 -4.09 1.27 7.92
CA PRO A 200 -3.53 1.43 9.26
C PRO A 200 -2.34 0.47 9.44
N LEU A 201 -1.20 1.02 9.90
CA LEU A 201 0.03 0.22 10.11
C LEU A 201 0.01 -0.58 11.41
N GLY A 202 -1.04 -0.41 12.22
CA GLY A 202 -1.35 -1.16 13.42
C GLY A 202 -2.85 -1.47 13.49
N PRO A 203 -3.31 -2.13 14.57
CA PRO A 203 -4.73 -2.40 14.78
C PRO A 203 -5.57 -1.12 14.83
N PHE A 204 -6.83 -1.17 14.39
CA PHE A 204 -7.73 0.00 14.34
C PHE A 204 -7.91 0.68 15.71
N GLU A 205 -7.91 -0.08 16.81
CA GLU A 205 -7.98 0.46 18.17
C GLU A 205 -6.86 1.45 18.49
N THR A 206 -5.70 1.33 17.84
CA THR A 206 -4.55 2.22 18.08
C THR A 206 -4.74 3.61 17.47
N LEU A 207 -5.75 3.78 16.60
CA LEU A 207 -6.07 5.06 15.97
C LEU A 207 -6.90 5.98 16.88
N TYR A 208 -7.50 5.44 17.94
CA TYR A 208 -8.47 6.14 18.76
C TYR A 208 -7.96 6.38 20.18
N ASP A 209 -8.53 7.38 20.87
CA ASP A 209 -8.23 7.61 22.28
C ASP A 209 -8.76 6.45 23.14
N LEU A 210 -7.89 5.87 23.96
CA LEU A 210 -8.23 4.76 24.87
C LEU A 210 -9.12 5.20 26.03
N GLY A 211 -9.28 6.52 26.25
CA GLY A 211 -10.21 7.09 27.22
C GLY A 211 -11.67 7.09 26.79
N LEU A 212 -11.98 6.72 25.55
CA LEU A 212 -13.36 6.69 25.04
C LEU A 212 -14.19 5.56 25.68
N PRO A 213 -15.51 5.76 25.83
CA PRO A 213 -16.43 4.67 26.15
C PRO A 213 -16.29 3.52 25.15
N SER A 214 -16.41 2.28 25.63
CA SER A 214 -16.26 1.08 24.78
C SER A 214 -17.22 1.07 23.59
N GLU A 215 -18.44 1.54 23.79
CA GLU A 215 -19.47 1.61 22.75
C GLU A 215 -19.06 2.54 21.60
N ASP A 216 -18.52 3.72 21.92
CA ASP A 216 -18.03 4.66 20.92
C ASP A 216 -16.80 4.11 20.18
N LEU A 217 -15.89 3.47 20.91
CA LEU A 217 -14.70 2.85 20.35
C LEU A 217 -15.07 1.71 19.39
N ASP A 218 -16.05 0.89 19.74
CA ASP A 218 -16.50 -0.23 18.91
C ASP A 218 -17.24 0.25 17.65
N ALA A 219 -18.08 1.29 17.77
CA ALA A 219 -18.72 1.93 16.62
C ALA A 219 -17.70 2.55 15.64
N LEU A 220 -16.64 3.17 16.17
CA LEU A 220 -15.55 3.72 15.36
C LEU A 220 -14.77 2.62 14.62
N LYS A 221 -14.45 1.51 15.30
CA LYS A 221 -13.78 0.36 14.67
C LYS A 221 -14.62 -0.27 13.55
N GLU A 222 -15.92 -0.46 13.80
CA GLU A 222 -16.84 -1.03 12.83
C GLU A 222 -16.91 -0.16 11.58
N PHE A 223 -17.12 1.15 11.76
CA PHE A 223 -17.08 2.12 10.66
C PHE A 223 -15.79 2.02 9.83
N ASP A 224 -14.63 2.08 10.51
CA ASP A 224 -13.34 2.06 9.84
C ASP A 224 -13.13 0.76 9.04
N SER A 225 -13.46 -0.38 9.65
CA SER A 225 -13.35 -1.69 9.02
C SER A 225 -14.29 -1.85 7.82
N GLU A 226 -15.51 -1.33 7.90
CA GLU A 226 -16.50 -1.42 6.81
C GLU A 226 -16.17 -0.49 5.64
N GLN A 227 -15.64 0.71 5.92
CA GLN A 227 -15.32 1.69 4.88
C GLN A 227 -13.95 1.45 4.24
N TYR A 228 -13.04 0.74 4.91
CA TYR A 228 -11.64 0.57 4.50
C TYR A 228 -11.49 0.13 3.03
N GLU A 229 -12.20 -0.92 2.61
CA GLU A 229 -12.12 -1.43 1.23
C GLU A 229 -12.60 -0.40 0.19
N GLN A 230 -13.55 0.47 0.56
CA GLN A 230 -14.12 1.47 -0.34
C GLN A 230 -13.15 2.61 -0.65
N LEU A 231 -12.03 2.71 0.08
CA LEU A 231 -10.96 3.68 -0.18
C LEU A 231 -10.08 3.28 -1.39
N PHE A 232 -10.22 2.05 -1.88
CA PHE A 232 -9.34 1.45 -2.89
C PHE A 232 -10.07 1.05 -4.17
N TYR A 233 -11.40 0.92 -4.13
CA TYR A 233 -12.18 0.41 -5.25
C TYR A 233 -13.37 1.31 -5.57
N GLY A 234 -13.51 1.67 -6.84
CA GLY A 234 -14.71 2.28 -7.41
C GLY A 234 -15.69 1.22 -7.90
N THR A 235 -16.95 1.60 -8.05
CA THR A 235 -18.03 0.75 -8.58
C THR A 235 -18.26 0.94 -10.08
N THR A 236 -17.49 1.81 -10.73
CA THR A 236 -17.48 1.97 -12.18
C THR A 236 -17.06 0.69 -12.94
N ASP A 237 -17.59 0.53 -14.16
CA ASP A 237 -17.27 -0.55 -15.12
C ASP A 237 -15.85 -0.45 -15.72
N VAL A 238 -14.82 -0.33 -14.88
CA VAL A 238 -13.42 -0.44 -15.31
C VAL A 238 -12.98 -1.90 -15.31
N VAL A 239 -12.18 -2.26 -16.30
CA VAL A 239 -11.50 -3.55 -16.35
C VAL A 239 -10.28 -3.47 -15.43
N TYR A 240 -10.21 -4.35 -14.45
CA TYR A 240 -9.09 -4.47 -13.52
C TYR A 240 -8.07 -5.50 -14.01
N SER A 241 -6.82 -5.30 -13.62
CA SER A 241 -5.78 -6.30 -13.67
C SER A 241 -5.93 -7.30 -12.52
N PRO A 242 -5.23 -8.44 -12.54
CA PRO A 242 -5.22 -9.38 -11.42
C PRO A 242 -4.76 -8.77 -10.07
N LEU A 243 -4.03 -7.65 -10.11
CA LEU A 243 -3.58 -6.91 -8.93
C LEU A 243 -4.65 -5.96 -8.36
N GLY A 244 -5.87 -5.98 -8.92
CA GLY A 244 -6.95 -5.09 -8.49
C GLY A 244 -6.77 -3.63 -8.91
N VAL A 245 -5.82 -3.33 -9.81
CA VAL A 245 -5.63 -1.98 -10.39
C VAL A 245 -6.29 -1.88 -11.76
N PRO A 246 -6.93 -0.76 -12.12
CA PRO A 246 -7.48 -0.57 -13.46
C PRO A 246 -6.41 -0.74 -14.54
N ILE A 247 -6.74 -1.38 -15.65
CA ILE A 247 -5.84 -1.47 -16.82
C ILE A 247 -5.87 -0.13 -17.58
N GLY A 248 -4.72 0.31 -18.09
CA GLY A 248 -4.61 1.55 -18.84
C GLY A 248 -5.29 1.54 -20.22
N ASN A 249 -4.85 2.49 -21.06
CA ASN A 249 -5.37 2.67 -22.42
C ASN A 249 -5.21 1.40 -23.25
N GLY A 250 -6.33 0.88 -23.80
CA GLY A 250 -6.37 -0.36 -24.58
C GLY A 250 -7.46 -1.32 -24.11
N MET A 251 -7.77 -1.33 -22.81
CA MET A 251 -8.95 -2.02 -22.26
C MET A 251 -9.95 -1.08 -21.62
N ASN A 252 -9.48 0.02 -21.01
CA ASN A 252 -10.34 1.09 -20.51
C ASN A 252 -10.22 2.34 -21.39
N SER A 253 -11.34 3.04 -21.55
CA SER A 253 -11.34 4.37 -22.17
C SER A 253 -10.90 5.42 -21.16
N MET A 254 -10.34 6.55 -21.63
CA MET A 254 -9.98 7.68 -20.77
C MET A 254 -11.17 8.19 -19.94
N GLN A 255 -12.39 8.17 -20.51
CA GLN A 255 -13.60 8.55 -19.79
C GLN A 255 -13.89 7.61 -18.62
N ARG A 256 -13.78 6.28 -18.81
CA ARG A 256 -14.00 5.30 -17.73
C ARG A 256 -12.97 5.46 -16.62
N LEU A 257 -11.70 5.63 -16.98
CA LEU A 257 -10.64 5.87 -15.99
C LEU A 257 -10.88 7.18 -15.23
N SER A 258 -11.28 8.26 -15.91
CA SER A 258 -11.60 9.54 -15.27
C SER A 258 -12.77 9.41 -14.30
N SER A 259 -13.84 8.70 -14.69
CA SER A 259 -14.99 8.44 -13.80
C SER A 259 -14.60 7.58 -12.59
N TYR A 260 -13.74 6.58 -12.77
CA TYR A 260 -13.20 5.78 -11.68
C TYR A 260 -12.44 6.65 -10.66
N TYR A 261 -11.53 7.51 -11.12
CA TYR A 261 -10.79 8.38 -10.20
C TYR A 261 -11.69 9.41 -9.49
N ALA A 262 -12.67 9.97 -10.20
CA ALA A 262 -13.63 10.88 -9.60
C ALA A 262 -14.46 10.19 -8.49
N GLU A 263 -14.95 8.97 -8.74
CA GLU A 263 -15.67 8.19 -7.75
C GLU A 263 -14.77 7.85 -6.55
N LEU A 264 -13.52 7.45 -6.79
CA LEU A 264 -12.57 7.13 -5.74
C LEU A 264 -12.28 8.35 -4.84
N CYS A 265 -12.14 9.53 -5.45
CA CYS A 265 -12.00 10.80 -4.75
C CYS A 265 -13.23 11.13 -3.90
N GLU A 266 -14.44 10.94 -4.44
CA GLU A 266 -15.70 11.14 -3.70
C GLU A 266 -15.79 10.21 -2.49
N ARG A 267 -15.49 8.93 -2.65
CA ARG A 267 -15.50 7.93 -1.56
C ARG A 267 -14.52 8.28 -0.46
N ARG A 268 -13.28 8.62 -0.83
CA ARG A 268 -12.22 9.00 0.12
C ARG A 268 -12.57 10.28 0.88
N CYS A 269 -13.15 11.27 0.19
CA CYS A 269 -13.63 12.48 0.87
C CYS A 269 -14.82 12.18 1.80
N GLY A 270 -15.77 11.35 1.35
CA GLY A 270 -16.91 10.89 2.15
C GLY A 270 -16.49 10.15 3.44
N TYR A 271 -15.44 9.32 3.35
CA TYR A 271 -14.82 8.69 4.52
C TYR A 271 -14.30 9.73 5.52
N ILE A 272 -13.54 10.73 5.05
CA ILE A 272 -13.03 11.80 5.94
C ILE A 272 -14.16 12.60 6.58
N ILE A 273 -15.22 12.94 5.82
CA ILE A 273 -16.39 13.65 6.36
C ILE A 273 -16.96 12.87 7.55
N LYS A 274 -17.26 11.58 7.34
CA LYS A 274 -17.85 10.74 8.39
C LYS A 274 -16.90 10.54 9.56
N LEU A 275 -15.62 10.24 9.30
CA LEU A 275 -14.61 10.08 10.35
C LEU A 275 -14.49 11.35 11.19
N SER A 276 -14.46 12.53 10.56
CA SER A 276 -14.41 13.82 11.25
C SER A 276 -15.63 14.04 12.13
N MET A 277 -16.83 13.69 11.65
CA MET A 277 -18.06 13.77 12.46
C MET A 277 -18.04 12.83 13.67
N MET A 278 -17.64 11.57 13.47
CA MET A 278 -17.62 10.56 14.53
C MET A 278 -16.52 10.80 15.58
N THR A 279 -15.43 11.46 15.18
CA THR A 279 -14.28 11.71 16.06
C THR A 279 -14.25 13.12 16.65
N ASP A 280 -15.36 13.85 16.55
CA ASP A 280 -15.47 15.27 16.96
C ASP A 280 -14.28 16.10 16.42
N LYS A 281 -14.11 16.07 15.09
CA LYS A 281 -13.03 16.73 14.35
C LYS A 281 -11.63 16.29 14.80
N GLY A 282 -11.49 15.01 15.14
CA GLY A 282 -10.23 14.38 15.49
C GLY A 282 -9.80 14.52 16.96
N THR A 283 -10.65 15.05 17.84
CA THR A 283 -10.38 15.08 19.29
C THR A 283 -10.32 13.67 19.87
N ASN A 284 -11.18 12.77 19.38
CA ASN A 284 -11.27 11.37 19.78
C ASN A 284 -10.21 10.46 19.10
N LEU A 285 -9.32 11.02 18.28
CA LEU A 285 -8.23 10.29 17.66
C LEU A 285 -6.98 10.33 18.56
N SER A 286 -6.26 9.21 18.57
CA SER A 286 -4.89 9.16 19.10
C SER A 286 -3.96 10.02 18.24
N VAL A 287 -2.73 10.27 18.70
CA VAL A 287 -1.71 10.96 17.88
C VAL A 287 -1.52 10.25 16.53
N HIS A 288 -1.48 8.92 16.53
CA HIS A 288 -1.34 8.11 15.31
C HIS A 288 -2.57 8.26 14.40
N GLY A 289 -3.78 8.25 14.97
CA GLY A 289 -5.02 8.48 14.24
C GLY A 289 -5.09 9.85 13.57
N ARG A 290 -4.69 10.90 14.29
CA ARG A 290 -4.65 12.28 13.75
C ARG A 290 -3.63 12.40 12.62
N ILE A 291 -2.43 11.84 12.80
CA ILE A 291 -1.41 11.82 11.73
C ILE A 291 -1.96 11.10 10.50
N ARG A 292 -2.55 9.92 10.64
CA ARG A 292 -3.16 9.20 9.52
C ARG A 292 -4.25 10.02 8.84
N GLN A 293 -5.18 10.62 9.59
CA GLN A 293 -6.23 11.47 9.05
C GLN A 293 -5.67 12.64 8.23
N LEU A 294 -4.66 13.33 8.76
CA LEU A 294 -3.99 14.44 8.06
C LEU A 294 -3.27 13.97 6.79
N ARG A 295 -2.60 12.81 6.83
CA ARG A 295 -1.92 12.23 5.65
C ARG A 295 -2.92 11.83 4.57
N ILE A 296 -4.03 11.18 4.94
CA ILE A 296 -5.13 10.89 4.02
C ILE A 296 -5.64 12.17 3.38
N CYS A 297 -5.94 13.19 4.19
CA CYS A 297 -6.41 14.46 3.67
C CYS A 297 -5.41 15.18 2.77
N GLY A 298 -4.11 15.15 3.12
CA GLY A 298 -3.04 15.64 2.28
C GLY A 298 -3.02 14.95 0.92
N LYS A 299 -3.10 13.61 0.88
CA LYS A 299 -3.12 12.85 -0.37
C LYS A 299 -4.38 13.12 -1.20
N ILE A 300 -5.56 13.21 -0.57
CA ILE A 300 -6.80 13.60 -1.26
C ILE A 300 -6.65 15.00 -1.85
N GLN A 301 -6.17 15.98 -1.08
CA GLN A 301 -5.94 17.34 -1.57
C GLN A 301 -4.82 17.41 -2.61
N ALA A 302 -3.93 16.43 -2.69
CA ALA A 302 -2.97 16.33 -3.78
C ALA A 302 -3.60 15.81 -5.07
N MET A 303 -4.41 14.76 -4.97
CA MET A 303 -4.82 13.99 -6.14
C MET A 303 -6.24 14.30 -6.65
N CYS A 304 -7.11 14.85 -5.82
CA CYS A 304 -8.54 15.04 -6.10
C CYS A 304 -8.92 16.52 -6.21
N ASP A 305 -9.95 16.87 -6.99
CA ASP A 305 -10.20 18.27 -7.34
C ASP A 305 -10.61 19.19 -6.20
N GLU A 306 -11.14 18.72 -5.06
CA GLU A 306 -11.14 19.37 -3.73
C GLU A 306 -11.91 18.49 -2.72
N CYS A 307 -11.62 18.61 -1.42
CA CYS A 307 -12.38 17.97 -0.33
C CYS A 307 -12.52 18.93 0.86
N ASP A 308 -13.69 19.54 1.02
CA ASP A 308 -13.94 20.61 2.02
C ASP A 308 -13.61 20.17 3.44
N ALA A 309 -13.92 18.92 3.81
CA ALA A 309 -13.59 18.39 5.13
C ALA A 309 -12.09 18.40 5.43
N CYS A 310 -11.25 18.19 4.42
CA CYS A 310 -9.80 18.31 4.59
C CYS A 310 -9.35 19.76 4.72
N THR A 311 -10.03 20.69 4.07
CA THR A 311 -9.79 22.14 4.24
C THR A 311 -10.15 22.59 5.65
N GLU A 312 -11.26 22.09 6.20
CA GLU A 312 -11.67 22.36 7.59
C GLU A 312 -10.68 21.82 8.63
N LEU A 313 -9.96 20.74 8.29
CA LEU A 313 -8.86 20.19 9.09
C LEU A 313 -7.53 20.95 8.92
N GLY A 314 -7.54 22.08 8.20
CA GLY A 314 -6.40 22.98 8.04
C GLY A 314 -5.46 22.65 6.88
N ILE A 315 -5.83 21.72 6.00
CA ILE A 315 -5.05 21.41 4.80
C ILE A 315 -5.41 22.44 3.73
N SER A 316 -4.41 23.20 3.25
CA SER A 316 -4.66 24.23 2.24
C SER A 316 -3.86 23.98 0.98
N ARG A 317 -4.49 24.32 -0.16
CA ARG A 317 -3.81 24.51 -1.43
C ARG A 317 -3.42 25.99 -1.54
N SER A 318 -2.13 26.32 -1.52
CA SER A 318 -1.75 27.72 -1.77
C SER A 318 -1.88 28.02 -3.26
N LYS A 319 -2.61 29.08 -3.60
CA LYS A 319 -2.70 29.58 -4.97
C LYS A 319 -1.33 29.98 -5.52
#